data_AF-A0A7X8M734-F1
#
_entry.id   AF-A0A7X8M734-F1
#
_cell.length_a   1.000
_cell.length_b   1.000
_cell.length_c   1.000
_cell.angle_alpha   90.00
_cell.angle_beta   90.00
_cell.angle_gamma   90.00
#
_symmetry.space_group_name_H-M   'P 1'
#
loop_
_entity.id
_entity.type
_entity.pdbx_description
1 polymer ?
#
loop_
_entity_poly.entity_id
_entity_poly.type
_entity_poly.pdbx_seq_one_letter_code
_entity_poly.pdbx_strand_id
1 'polypeptide(L)' 'HRRFIPNKILLLADGEAGQKRISGPMEWLNRLGPINGKATAYLCENNVCRLPASDPAELAAILDQQAIER' A
#
# COMPACT_ATOMS: atom_id res chain seq x y z
N HIS A 1 -18.01 -7.97 -10.11
CA HIS A 1 -16.72 -7.90 -9.38
C HIS A 1 -15.61 -8.16 -10.39
N ARG A 2 -14.70 -7.22 -10.67
CA ARG A 2 -13.77 -7.31 -11.83
C ARG A 2 -12.38 -7.88 -11.50
N ARG A 3 -11.97 -7.87 -10.23
CA ARG A 3 -10.80 -8.58 -9.71
C ARG A 3 -11.04 -8.94 -8.24
N PHE A 4 -10.74 -10.16 -7.84
CA PHE A 4 -10.82 -10.62 -6.45
C PHE A 4 -9.42 -11.06 -6.00
N ILE A 5 -8.91 -10.46 -4.92
CA ILE A 5 -7.59 -10.75 -4.36
C ILE A 5 -7.77 -11.12 -2.88
N PRO A 6 -7.89 -12.41 -2.55
CA PRO A 6 -8.09 -12.84 -1.17
C PRO A 6 -6.84 -12.60 -0.32
N ASN A 7 -7.03 -12.59 1.00
CA ASN A 7 -5.96 -12.52 2.00
C ASN A 7 -5.06 -11.27 1.83
N LYS A 8 -5.69 -10.12 1.58
CA LYS A 8 -5.03 -8.80 1.54
C LYS A 8 -5.72 -7.85 2.50
N ILE A 9 -4.92 -6.99 3.10
CA ILE A 9 -5.39 -5.91 3.98
C ILE A 9 -5.16 -4.61 3.21
N LEU A 10 -6.23 -3.83 3.06
CA LEU A 10 -6.13 -2.47 2.55
C LEU A 10 -6.17 -1.51 3.73
N LEU A 11 -5.14 -0.67 3.83
CA LEU A 11 -5.03 0.36 4.86
C LEU A 11 -4.96 1.73 4.19
N LEU A 12 -5.79 2.66 4.66
CA LEU A 12 -5.68 4.07 4.31
C LEU A 12 -4.63 4.72 5.22
N ALA A 13 -3.53 5.18 4.61
CA ALA A 13 -2.45 5.91 5.28
C ALA A 13 -2.51 7.39 4.85
N ASP A 14 -3.34 8.17 5.56
CA ASP A 14 -3.64 9.58 5.29
C ASP A 14 -2.77 10.58 6.08
N GLY A 15 -1.87 10.09 6.94
CA GLY A 15 -1.03 10.90 7.83
C GLY A 15 -1.73 11.39 9.09
N GLU A 16 -3.01 11.04 9.28
CA GLU A 16 -3.85 11.58 10.33
C GLU A 16 -3.77 10.77 11.64
N ALA A 17 -4.61 11.13 12.61
CA ALA A 17 -4.66 10.50 13.93
C ALA A 17 -4.83 8.96 13.86
N GLY A 18 -5.56 8.47 12.85
CA GLY A 18 -5.76 7.05 12.62
C GLY A 18 -4.46 6.30 12.35
N GLN A 19 -3.66 6.78 11.40
CA GLN A 19 -2.34 6.23 11.08
C GLN A 19 -1.40 6.35 12.27
N LYS A 20 -1.31 7.53 12.91
CA LYS A 20 -0.44 7.76 14.08
C LYS A 20 -0.71 6.76 15.21
N ARG A 21 -1.98 6.43 15.46
CA ARG A 21 -2.38 5.49 16.52
C ARG A 21 -1.88 4.06 16.28
N ILE A 22 -1.83 3.62 15.03
CA ILE A 22 -1.40 2.24 14.68
C ILE A 22 0.08 2.15 14.32
N SER A 23 0.74 3.28 14.04
CA SER A 23 2.16 3.33 13.72
C SER A 23 3.09 2.99 14.87
N GLY A 24 2.63 2.96 16.13
CA GLY A 24 3.47 2.56 17.28
C GLY A 24 4.13 1.19 17.10
N PRO A 25 3.35 0.09 17.00
CA PRO A 25 3.89 -1.23 16.69
C PRO A 25 4.35 -1.42 15.24
N MET A 26 4.02 -0.49 14.33
CA MET A 26 4.28 -0.58 12.89
C MET A 26 4.95 0.70 12.39
N GLU A 27 6.16 0.98 12.86
CA GLU A 27 6.85 2.26 12.61
C GLU A 27 6.97 2.63 11.13
N TRP A 28 7.04 1.63 10.23
CA TRP A 28 7.11 1.82 8.79
C TRP A 28 5.87 2.53 8.22
N LEU A 29 4.72 2.47 8.89
CA LEU A 29 3.53 3.19 8.48
C LEU A 29 3.74 4.70 8.50
N ASN A 30 4.56 5.25 9.40
CA ASN A 30 4.85 6.69 9.43
C ASN A 30 5.57 7.19 8.17
N ARG A 31 6.17 6.29 7.38
CA ARG A 31 6.87 6.63 6.14
C ARG A 31 5.96 6.56 4.91
N LEU A 32 4.72 6.11 5.07
CA LEU A 32 3.76 6.04 3.98
C LEU A 32 2.99 7.36 3.89
N GLY A 33 2.88 7.88 2.69
CA GLY A 33 2.11 9.07 2.40
C GLY A 33 2.34 9.56 0.98
N PRO A 34 1.69 10.66 0.58
CA PRO A 34 1.84 11.21 -0.77
C PRO A 34 3.28 11.51 -1.15
N ILE A 35 3.64 11.29 -2.41
CA ILE A 35 4.94 11.68 -2.98
C ILE A 35 4.70 12.77 -4.02
N ASN A 36 5.43 13.89 -3.91
CA ASN A 36 5.28 15.05 -4.79
C ASN A 36 3.83 15.55 -4.89
N GLY A 37 3.09 15.50 -3.77
CA GLY A 37 1.69 15.91 -3.68
C GLY A 37 0.68 14.95 -4.34
N LYS A 38 1.12 13.79 -4.85
CA LYS A 38 0.24 12.78 -5.45
C LYS A 38 -0.02 11.64 -4.47
N ALA A 39 -1.26 11.15 -4.46
CA ALA A 39 -1.62 9.94 -3.74
C ALA A 39 -0.78 8.76 -4.25
N THR A 40 -0.39 7.89 -3.32
CA THR A 40 0.47 6.73 -3.61
C THR A 40 -0.09 5.48 -2.95
N ALA A 41 -0.05 4.38 -3.66
CA ALA A 41 -0.35 3.05 -3.15
C ALA A 41 0.94 2.25 -2.97
N TYR A 42 1.10 1.64 -1.81
CA TYR A 42 2.25 0.81 -1.48
C TYR A 42 1.81 -0.65 -1.35
N LEU A 43 2.43 -1.56 -2.10
CA LEU A 43 2.31 -2.99 -1.85
C LEU A 43 3.44 -3.40 -0.91
N CYS A 44 3.10 -3.76 0.32
CA CYS A 44 4.04 -4.17 1.34
C CYS A 44 3.86 -5.64 1.70
N GLU A 45 4.96 -6.40 1.72
CA GLU A 45 5.03 -7.81 2.11
C GLU A 45 6.21 -7.97 3.07
N ASN A 46 6.00 -8.64 4.21
CA ASN A 46 7.05 -8.87 5.22
C ASN A 46 7.80 -7.59 5.65
N ASN A 47 7.07 -6.48 5.82
CA ASN A 47 7.61 -5.15 6.14
C ASN A 47 8.48 -4.49 5.05
N VAL A 48 8.53 -5.06 3.85
CA VAL A 48 9.21 -4.48 2.68
C VAL A 48 8.14 -4.02 1.69
N CYS A 49 8.20 -2.75 1.30
CA CYS A 49 7.29 -2.18 0.31
C CYS A 49 7.97 -2.09 -1.06
N ARG A 50 7.23 -2.45 -2.12
CA ARG A 50 7.65 -2.16 -3.51
C ARG A 50 7.62 -0.65 -3.77
N LEU A 51 8.12 -0.23 -4.94
CA LEU A 51 8.00 1.15 -5.39
C LEU A 51 6.54 1.60 -5.36
N PRO A 52 6.26 2.82 -4.85
CA PRO A 52 4.89 3.32 -4.74
C PRO A 52 4.29 3.59 -6.12
N ALA A 53 3.09 3.09 -6.33
CA ALA A 53 2.30 3.41 -7.51
C ALA A 53 1.53 4.71 -7.30
N SER A 54 1.54 5.60 -8.29
CA SER A 54 0.75 6.85 -8.25
C SER A 54 -0.42 6.86 -9.23
N ASP A 55 -0.55 5.80 -10.03
CA ASP A 55 -1.66 5.57 -10.95
C ASP A 55 -2.40 4.24 -10.60
N PRO A 56 -3.74 4.20 -10.66
CA PRO A 56 -4.48 2.97 -10.38
C PRO A 56 -4.15 1.79 -11.31
N ALA A 57 -3.80 2.03 -12.57
CA ALA A 57 -3.41 0.98 -13.50
C ALA A 57 -2.02 0.41 -13.16
N GLU A 58 -1.11 1.25 -12.68
CA GLU A 58 0.20 0.82 -12.15
C GLU A 58 0.02 -0.10 -10.94
N LEU A 59 -0.83 0.28 -9.98
CA LEU A 59 -1.15 -0.57 -8.84
C LEU A 59 -1.79 -1.89 -9.29
N ALA A 60 -2.68 -1.86 -10.28
CA ALA A 60 -3.30 -3.07 -10.81
C ALA A 60 -2.24 -4.03 -11.39
N ALA A 61 -1.28 -3.53 -12.16
CA ALA A 61 -0.19 -4.33 -12.72
C ALA A 61 0.70 -4.95 -11.62
N ILE A 62 1.03 -4.17 -10.59
CA ILE A 62 1.79 -4.68 -9.42
C ILE A 62 1.05 -5.83 -8.73
N LEU A 63 -0.26 -5.69 -8.55
CA LEU A 63 -1.10 -6.71 -7.92
C LEU A 63 -1.25 -7.98 -8.77
N ASP A 64 -1.26 -7.86 -10.09
CA ASP A 64 -1.26 -9.02 -10.99
C ASP A 64 0.05 -9.80 -10.91
N GLN A 65 1.17 -9.08 -10.96
CA GLN A 65 2.49 -9.70 -10.87
C GLN A 65 2.65 -10.46 -9.55
N GLN A 66 2.22 -9.87 -8.43
CA GLN A 66 2.24 -10.54 -7.12
C GLN A 66 1.39 -11.83 -7.11
N ALA A 67 0.26 -11.87 -7.83
CA ALA A 67 -0.58 -13.07 -7.90
C ALA A 67 0.08 -14.22 -8.69
N ILE A 68 1.01 -13.90 -9.60
CA ILE A 68 1.76 -14.88 -10.39
C ILE A 68 2.98 -15.40 -9.62
N GLU A 69 3.63 -14.55 -8.82
CA GLU A 69 4.86 -14.86 -8.09
C GLU A 69 4.66 -15.70 -6.82
N ARG A 70 3.40 -15.94 -6.41
CA ARG A 70 3.04 -16.74 -5.22
C ARG A 70 2.56 -18.13 -5.60
#